data_AF-A0A1M7CRL0-F1
#
_entry.id   AF-A0A1M7CRL0-F1
#
_cell.length_a   1.000
_cell.length_b   1.000
_cell.length_c   1.000
_cell.angle_alpha   90.00
_cell.angle_beta   90.00
_cell.angle_gamma   90.00
#
_symmetry.space_group_name_H-M   'P 1'
#
loop_
_entity.id
_entity.type
_entity.pdbx_description
1 polymer ?
#
loop_
_entity_poly.entity_id
_entity_poly.type
_entity_poly.pdbx_seq_one_letter_code
_entity_poly.pdbx_strand_id
1 'polypeptide(L)'
;MRYAAFFRNLNLGRRNCPDRAQFEQAFLENGASAAASFLTNGTMVFEARSRRAAENILDTASTSMAASCGLREPAFLRGIDQLAALVETAPFEAIDPATVFACCVTFLHRDAVVAGKPPSATPRGDVEVIAITGSEALCIVRKLGKSPGSPNAFLEKTLALPATTRVWNTVVRLVDKHA
;
A
#
# COMPACT_ATOMS: atom_id res chain seq x y z
N MET A 1 -13.13 8.30 -11.98
CA MET A 1 -13.03 7.49 -10.74
C MET A 1 -11.65 7.71 -10.15
N ARG A 2 -11.50 7.66 -8.83
CA ARG A 2 -10.24 7.94 -8.15
C ARG A 2 -9.61 6.66 -7.61
N TYR A 3 -8.31 6.54 -7.80
CA TYR A 3 -7.52 5.37 -7.41
C TYR A 3 -6.29 5.79 -6.61
N ALA A 4 -5.80 4.89 -5.79
CA ALA A 4 -4.51 4.99 -5.12
C ALA A 4 -3.58 3.88 -5.63
N ALA A 5 -2.34 4.25 -5.97
CA ALA A 5 -1.25 3.31 -6.21
C ALA A 5 -0.23 3.40 -5.07
N PHE A 6 0.06 2.27 -4.43
CA PHE A 6 1.04 2.17 -3.36
C PHE A 6 2.29 1.48 -3.88
N PHE A 7 3.40 2.20 -4.02
CA PHE A 7 4.67 1.62 -4.45
C PHE A 7 5.43 1.00 -3.27
N ARG A 8 6.03 -0.15 -3.49
CA ARG A 8 6.96 -0.78 -2.55
C ARG A 8 8.30 -0.04 -2.56
N ASN A 9 8.97 0.03 -1.39
CA ASN A 9 10.31 0.63 -1.20
C ASN A 9 10.55 2.00 -1.86
N LEU A 10 9.50 2.79 -2.09
CA LEU A 10 9.63 4.09 -2.73
C LEU A 10 9.57 5.18 -1.67
N ASN A 11 10.64 5.96 -1.59
CA ASN A 11 10.66 7.26 -0.94
C ASN A 11 11.11 8.31 -1.94
N LEU A 12 10.30 9.35 -2.14
CA LEU A 12 10.58 10.38 -3.16
C LEU A 12 11.96 11.03 -2.96
N GLY A 13 12.68 11.24 -4.07
CA GLY A 13 14.01 11.86 -4.09
C GLY A 13 15.16 10.99 -3.57
N ARG A 14 14.91 9.71 -3.24
CA ARG A 14 15.99 8.76 -2.94
C ARG A 14 16.66 8.24 -4.22
N ARG A 15 17.81 7.59 -4.08
CA ARG A 15 18.48 6.91 -5.19
C ARG A 15 17.51 5.95 -5.87
N ASN A 16 17.45 6.01 -7.20
CA ASN A 16 16.55 5.24 -8.05
C ASN A 16 15.05 5.45 -7.78
N CYS A 17 14.67 6.59 -7.19
CA CYS A 17 13.28 6.99 -6.97
C CYS A 17 13.03 8.36 -7.63
N PRO A 18 11.83 8.60 -8.17
CA PRO A 18 11.48 9.90 -8.71
C PRO A 18 11.41 10.95 -7.59
N ASP A 19 11.62 12.22 -7.93
CA ASP A 19 11.12 13.31 -7.10
C ASP A 19 9.59 13.45 -7.24
N ARG A 20 8.99 14.40 -6.52
CA ARG A 20 7.52 14.61 -6.58
C ARG A 20 7.04 14.95 -7.98
N ALA A 21 7.72 15.87 -8.67
CA ALA A 21 7.28 16.36 -9.97
C ALA A 21 7.37 15.22 -11.00
N GLN A 22 8.48 14.48 -11.01
CA GLN A 22 8.65 13.29 -11.85
C GLN A 22 7.57 12.24 -11.56
N PHE A 23 7.23 12.01 -10.29
CA PHE A 23 6.24 11.01 -9.92
C PHE A 23 4.84 11.37 -10.40
N GLU A 24 4.40 12.61 -10.18
CA GLU A 24 3.09 13.10 -10.61
C GLU A 24 2.99 13.19 -12.13
N GLN A 25 4.03 13.72 -12.78
CA GLN A 25 4.08 13.88 -14.23
C GLN A 25 4.05 12.53 -14.95
N ALA A 26 4.71 11.50 -14.40
CA ALA A 26 4.66 10.15 -14.98
C ALA A 26 3.24 9.62 -15.09
N PHE A 27 2.34 9.93 -14.14
CA PHE A 27 0.94 9.51 -14.23
C PHE A 27 0.14 10.36 -15.22
N LEU A 28 0.36 11.68 -15.23
CA LEU A 28 -0.33 12.60 -16.15
C LEU A 28 -0.02 12.30 -17.62
N GLU A 29 1.26 12.12 -17.96
CA GLU A 29 1.70 11.79 -19.33
C GLU A 29 1.19 10.43 -19.81
N ASN A 30 0.87 9.54 -18.88
CA ASN A 30 0.37 8.21 -19.16
C ASN A 30 -1.16 8.10 -19.12
N GLY A 31 -1.86 9.24 -19.04
CA GLY A 31 -3.31 9.32 -19.27
C GLY A 31 -4.16 9.47 -18.02
N ALA A 32 -3.57 9.72 -16.85
CA ALA A 32 -4.35 10.18 -15.69
C ALA A 32 -4.87 11.61 -15.93
N SER A 33 -6.14 11.86 -15.64
CA SER A 33 -6.71 13.23 -15.74
C SER A 33 -6.28 14.14 -14.59
N ALA A 34 -5.90 13.55 -13.47
CA ALA A 34 -5.29 14.21 -12.32
C ALA A 34 -4.37 13.21 -11.63
N ALA A 35 -3.27 13.70 -11.05
CA ALA A 35 -2.33 12.91 -10.28
C ALA A 35 -1.72 13.76 -9.16
N ALA A 36 -1.67 13.23 -7.95
CA ALA A 36 -1.09 13.88 -6.79
C ALA A 36 -0.44 12.85 -5.87
N SER A 37 0.83 13.07 -5.54
CA SER A 37 1.54 12.25 -4.57
C SER A 37 0.99 12.50 -3.16
N PHE A 38 0.87 11.44 -2.38
CA PHE A 38 0.46 11.50 -0.97
C PHE A 38 1.63 11.10 -0.08
N LEU A 39 2.12 12.06 0.71
CA LEU A 39 3.38 11.94 1.48
C LEU A 39 4.57 11.65 0.55
N THR A 40 5.68 11.19 1.13
CA THR A 40 6.89 10.81 0.37
C THR A 40 7.00 9.30 0.17
N ASN A 41 6.11 8.50 0.74
CA ASN A 41 6.19 7.04 0.84
C ASN A 41 5.73 6.28 -0.42
N GLY A 42 5.77 6.92 -1.58
CA GLY A 42 5.35 6.31 -2.85
C GLY A 42 3.87 5.99 -2.94
N THR A 43 3.02 6.80 -2.32
CA THR A 43 1.57 6.71 -2.54
C THR A 43 1.18 7.76 -3.60
N MET A 44 0.51 7.33 -4.67
CA MET A 44 -0.02 8.20 -5.73
C MET A 44 -1.53 8.13 -5.70
N VAL A 45 -2.22 9.28 -5.72
CA VAL A 45 -3.66 9.35 -5.96
C VAL A 45 -3.88 9.91 -7.36
N PHE A 46 -4.67 9.23 -8.17
CA PHE A 46 -4.90 9.65 -9.55
C PHE A 46 -6.30 9.31 -10.03
N GLU A 47 -6.71 9.98 -11.11
CA GLU A 47 -8.04 9.81 -11.71
C GLU A 47 -7.97 9.11 -13.06
N ALA A 48 -8.86 8.14 -13.24
CA ALA A 48 -9.01 7.38 -14.46
C ALA A 48 -10.49 7.09 -14.76
N ARG A 49 -10.79 6.85 -16.05
CA ARG A 49 -12.16 6.60 -16.53
C ARG A 49 -12.74 5.24 -16.12
N SER A 50 -11.88 4.27 -15.82
CA SER A 50 -12.28 2.91 -15.43
C SER A 50 -11.13 2.18 -14.74
N ARG A 51 -11.42 1.03 -14.10
CA ARG A 51 -10.40 0.18 -13.46
C ARG A 51 -9.33 -0.28 -14.45
N ARG A 52 -9.73 -0.75 -15.63
CA ARG A 52 -8.80 -1.15 -16.70
C ARG A 52 -7.92 0.01 -17.16
N ALA A 53 -8.48 1.22 -17.25
CA ALA A 53 -7.68 2.40 -17.58
C ALA A 53 -6.67 2.72 -16.46
N ALA A 54 -7.07 2.59 -15.19
CA ALA A 54 -6.18 2.81 -14.06
C ALA A 54 -5.02 1.80 -14.01
N GLU A 55 -5.28 0.53 -14.33
CA GLU A 55 -4.25 -0.51 -14.44
C GLU A 55 -3.26 -0.17 -15.56
N ASN A 56 -3.77 0.19 -16.75
CA ASN A 56 -2.90 0.59 -17.86
C ASN A 56 -2.04 1.81 -17.53
N ILE A 57 -2.62 2.85 -16.90
CA ILE A 57 -1.88 4.06 -16.47
C ILE A 57 -0.77 3.67 -15.49
N LEU A 58 -1.06 2.81 -14.50
CA LEU A 58 -0.08 2.39 -13.51
C LEU A 58 1.08 1.63 -14.16
N ASP A 59 0.79 0.71 -15.08
CA ASP A 59 1.80 -0.09 -15.76
C ASP A 59 2.71 0.80 -16.61
N THR A 60 2.15 1.69 -17.44
CA THR A 60 2.96 2.54 -18.33
C THR A 60 3.71 3.64 -17.57
N ALA A 61 3.11 4.23 -16.52
CA ALA A 61 3.81 5.15 -15.63
C ALA A 61 4.98 4.45 -14.91
N SER A 62 4.80 3.20 -14.48
CA SER A 62 5.87 2.40 -13.87
C SER A 62 6.99 2.11 -14.87
N THR A 63 6.68 1.77 -16.12
CA THR A 63 7.68 1.62 -17.19
C THR A 63 8.43 2.93 -17.44
N SER A 64 7.72 4.07 -17.49
CA SER A 64 8.33 5.39 -17.68
C SER A 64 9.30 5.73 -16.55
N MET A 65 8.91 5.53 -15.29
CA MET A 65 9.78 5.77 -14.13
C MET A 65 10.97 4.81 -14.07
N ALA A 66 10.79 3.55 -14.48
CA ALA A 66 11.89 2.59 -14.59
C ALA A 66 12.95 3.06 -15.60
N ALA A 67 12.52 3.64 -16.73
CA ALA A 67 13.42 4.18 -17.75
C ALA A 67 14.09 5.50 -17.33
N SER A 68 13.34 6.41 -16.69
CA SER A 68 13.83 7.76 -16.39
C SER A 68 14.66 7.85 -15.11
N CYS A 69 14.29 7.11 -14.07
CA CYS A 69 14.95 7.18 -12.76
C CYS A 69 15.34 5.81 -12.20
N GLY A 70 15.06 4.70 -12.89
CA GLY A 70 15.48 3.37 -12.47
C GLY A 70 14.58 2.70 -11.42
N LEU A 71 13.38 3.24 -11.14
CA LEU A 71 12.42 2.64 -10.21
C LEU A 71 11.86 1.33 -10.78
N ARG A 72 12.09 0.21 -10.09
CA ARG A 72 11.64 -1.14 -10.51
C ARG A 72 10.76 -1.85 -9.48
N GLU A 73 10.34 -1.12 -8.46
CA GLU A 73 9.54 -1.68 -7.37
C GLU A 73 8.07 -1.86 -7.80
N PRO A 74 7.39 -2.91 -7.33
CA PRO A 74 5.99 -3.15 -7.65
C PRO A 74 5.09 -2.09 -7.01
N ALA A 75 3.93 -1.88 -7.65
CA ALA A 75 2.88 -1.00 -7.16
C ALA A 75 1.54 -1.74 -7.03
N PHE A 76 0.74 -1.32 -6.05
CA PHE A 76 -0.51 -1.96 -5.67
C PHE A 76 -1.66 -0.97 -5.85
N LEU A 77 -2.59 -1.27 -6.77
CA LEU A 77 -3.71 -0.40 -7.13
C LEU A 77 -4.96 -0.67 -6.30
N ARG A 78 -5.57 0.37 -5.72
CA ARG A 78 -6.86 0.31 -4.99
C ARG A 78 -7.78 1.43 -5.43
N GLY A 79 -9.09 1.19 -5.47
CA GLY A 79 -10.08 2.26 -5.59
C GLY A 79 -10.17 3.05 -4.28
N ILE A 80 -10.38 4.36 -4.35
CA ILE A 80 -10.58 5.15 -3.13
C ILE A 80 -11.88 4.77 -2.42
N ASP A 81 -12.92 4.45 -3.18
CA ASP A 81 -14.19 3.89 -2.70
C ASP A 81 -13.98 2.56 -1.93
N GLN A 82 -13.12 1.68 -2.45
CA GLN A 82 -12.76 0.42 -1.80
C GLN A 82 -12.03 0.66 -0.46
N LEU A 83 -11.13 1.65 -0.43
CA LEU A 83 -10.43 2.02 0.80
C LEU A 83 -11.38 2.69 1.81
N ALA A 84 -12.32 3.51 1.35
CA ALA A 84 -13.34 4.13 2.20
C ALA A 84 -14.21 3.07 2.88
N ALA A 85 -14.73 2.11 2.10
CA ALA A 85 -15.49 0.99 2.65
C ALA A 85 -14.67 0.16 3.65
N LEU A 86 -13.37 -0.03 3.40
CA LEU A 86 -12.48 -0.71 4.36
C LEU A 86 -12.29 0.09 5.66
N VAL A 87 -12.16 1.42 5.56
CA VAL A 87 -12.06 2.31 6.74
C VAL A 87 -13.35 2.28 7.56
N GLU A 88 -14.51 2.27 6.92
CA GLU A 88 -15.83 2.19 7.57
C GLU A 88 -16.03 0.92 8.40
N THR A 89 -15.32 -0.19 8.09
CA THR A 89 -15.37 -1.41 8.92
C THR A 89 -14.72 -1.26 10.30
N ALA A 90 -14.06 -0.13 10.56
CA ALA A 90 -13.41 0.20 11.83
C ALA A 90 -12.55 -0.95 12.41
N PRO A 91 -11.66 -1.57 11.60
CA PRO A 91 -11.07 -2.87 11.95
C PRO A 91 -10.12 -2.85 13.16
N PHE A 92 -9.74 -1.66 13.61
CA PHE A 92 -8.84 -1.45 14.74
C PHE A 92 -9.51 -0.70 15.90
N GLU A 93 -10.83 -0.49 15.88
CA GLU A 93 -11.54 0.27 16.93
C GLU A 93 -11.36 -0.33 18.32
N ALA A 94 -11.35 -1.67 18.42
CA ALA A 94 -11.17 -2.38 19.68
C ALA A 94 -9.70 -2.46 20.15
N ILE A 95 -8.74 -1.91 19.40
CA ILE A 95 -7.31 -2.01 19.72
C ILE A 95 -6.86 -0.80 20.52
N ASP A 96 -6.40 -1.02 21.75
CA ASP A 96 -5.78 0.03 22.56
C ASP A 96 -4.42 0.46 21.94
N PRO A 97 -4.29 1.72 21.45
CA PRO A 97 -3.05 2.22 20.87
C PRO A 97 -1.84 2.15 21.81
N ALA A 98 -2.05 2.14 23.13
CA ALA A 98 -0.97 2.03 24.11
C ALA A 98 -0.34 0.62 24.17
N THR A 99 -1.05 -0.39 23.67
CA THR A 99 -0.62 -1.81 23.74
C THR A 99 0.10 -2.29 22.48
N VAL A 100 0.13 -1.47 21.43
CA VAL A 100 0.68 -1.82 20.12
C VAL A 100 1.66 -0.76 19.64
N PHE A 101 2.58 -1.14 18.77
CA PHE A 101 3.46 -0.20 18.10
C PHE A 101 2.74 0.52 16.96
N ALA A 102 1.97 -0.22 16.15
CA ALA A 102 1.17 0.32 15.07
C ALA A 102 0.09 -0.65 14.62
N CYS A 103 -1.03 -0.10 14.15
CA CYS A 103 -1.95 -0.81 13.27
C CYS A 103 -1.55 -0.53 11.82
N CYS A 104 -1.55 -1.57 10.99
CA CYS A 104 -1.04 -1.53 9.63
C CYS A 104 -2.00 -2.22 8.68
N VAL A 105 -1.99 -1.80 7.42
CA VAL A 105 -2.53 -2.56 6.30
C VAL A 105 -1.40 -2.93 5.37
N THR A 106 -1.39 -4.18 4.94
CA THR A 106 -0.48 -4.68 3.91
C THR A 106 -1.29 -4.98 2.66
N PHE A 107 -0.99 -4.25 1.58
CA PHE A 107 -1.59 -4.47 0.27
C PHE A 107 -0.91 -5.65 -0.40
N LEU A 108 -1.73 -6.64 -0.75
CA LEU A 108 -1.30 -7.91 -1.32
C LEU A 108 -1.27 -7.84 -2.85
N HIS A 109 -0.38 -8.65 -3.43
CA HIS A 109 -0.27 -8.82 -4.88
C HIS A 109 -1.56 -9.38 -5.46
N ARG A 110 -1.91 -9.04 -6.71
CA ARG A 110 -3.16 -9.53 -7.34
C ARG A 110 -3.21 -11.05 -7.48
N ASP A 111 -2.05 -11.69 -7.59
CA ASP A 111 -1.92 -13.15 -7.69
C ASP A 111 -1.83 -13.82 -6.30
N ALA A 112 -1.99 -13.06 -5.20
CA ALA A 112 -1.98 -13.61 -3.86
C ALA A 112 -3.21 -14.49 -3.66
N VAL A 113 -2.99 -15.80 -3.73
CA VAL A 113 -3.98 -16.79 -3.29
C VAL A 113 -3.72 -17.05 -1.83
N VAL A 114 -4.59 -16.54 -0.97
CA VAL A 114 -4.59 -16.89 0.46
C VAL A 114 -5.21 -18.28 0.59
N ALA A 115 -4.41 -19.31 0.30
CA ALA A 115 -4.83 -20.69 0.45
C ALA A 115 -4.88 -21.05 1.94
N GLY A 116 -6.07 -21.31 2.46
CA GLY A 116 -6.28 -21.62 3.89
C GLY A 116 -6.18 -20.39 4.80
N LYS A 117 -6.02 -20.63 6.11
CA LYS A 117 -5.74 -19.58 7.09
C LYS A 117 -4.21 -19.46 7.24
N PRO A 118 -3.54 -18.43 6.68
CA PRO A 118 -2.12 -18.22 6.96
C PRO A 118 -1.91 -18.07 8.47
N PRO A 119 -0.68 -18.30 8.99
CA PRO A 119 -0.42 -18.12 10.41
C PRO A 119 -0.86 -16.71 10.81
N SER A 120 -1.69 -16.61 11.85
CA SER A 120 -2.23 -15.33 12.30
C SER A 120 -1.19 -14.48 13.01
N ALA A 121 0.00 -15.00 13.30
CA ALA A 121 1.07 -14.25 13.95
C ALA A 121 2.48 -14.76 13.59
N THR A 122 3.48 -13.90 13.77
CA THR A 122 4.88 -14.33 13.77
C THR A 122 5.18 -15.19 15.01
N PRO A 123 6.17 -16.10 14.97
CA PRO A 123 6.56 -16.89 16.16
C PRO A 123 6.93 -16.05 17.38
N ARG A 124 7.46 -14.82 17.17
CA ARG A 124 7.79 -13.88 18.24
C ARG A 124 6.58 -13.08 18.73
N GLY A 125 5.44 -13.12 18.03
CA GLY A 125 4.20 -12.41 18.40
C GLY A 125 4.23 -10.90 18.15
N ASP A 126 5.26 -10.41 17.46
CA ASP A 126 5.45 -8.99 17.12
C ASP A 126 4.66 -8.52 15.90
N VAL A 127 4.07 -9.45 15.16
CA VAL A 127 3.08 -9.18 14.10
C VAL A 127 1.93 -10.16 14.30
N GLU A 128 0.71 -9.63 14.20
CA GLU A 128 -0.53 -10.40 14.21
C GLU A 128 -1.43 -9.93 13.07
N VAL A 129 -1.92 -10.85 12.25
CA VAL A 129 -2.89 -10.61 11.17
C VAL A 129 -4.28 -10.85 11.73
N ILE A 130 -5.06 -9.79 11.87
CA ILE A 130 -6.40 -9.85 12.48
C ILE A 130 -7.50 -10.07 11.44
N ALA A 131 -7.25 -9.70 10.19
CA ALA A 131 -8.18 -9.94 9.09
C ALA A 131 -7.43 -9.98 7.75
N ILE A 132 -7.98 -10.73 6.80
CA ILE A 132 -7.53 -10.78 5.42
C ILE A 132 -8.76 -10.61 4.53
N THR A 133 -8.68 -9.67 3.59
CA THR A 133 -9.65 -9.49 2.51
C THR A 133 -9.15 -10.20 1.24
N GLY A 134 -9.78 -9.97 0.09
CA GLY A 134 -9.23 -10.44 -1.19
C GLY A 134 -7.90 -9.76 -1.59
N SER A 135 -7.54 -8.64 -0.97
CA SER A 135 -6.41 -7.81 -1.43
C SER A 135 -5.63 -7.11 -0.31
N GLU A 136 -6.05 -7.20 0.95
CA GLU A 136 -5.41 -6.59 2.11
C GLU A 136 -5.23 -7.60 3.23
N ALA A 137 -4.15 -7.48 3.98
CA ALA A 137 -4.02 -8.04 5.31
C ALA A 137 -3.98 -6.90 6.33
N LEU A 138 -4.83 -6.96 7.35
CA LEU A 138 -4.88 -6.02 8.45
C LEU A 138 -4.05 -6.58 9.60
N CYS A 139 -3.06 -5.81 10.04
CA CYS A 139 -2.04 -6.26 10.97
C CYS A 139 -1.92 -5.36 12.19
N ILE A 140 -1.73 -6.00 13.34
CA ILE A 140 -1.21 -5.38 14.56
C ILE A 140 0.29 -5.62 14.61
N VAL A 141 1.05 -4.57 14.90
CA VAL A 141 2.51 -4.64 15.07
C VAL A 141 2.83 -4.30 16.52
N ARG A 142 3.67 -5.11 17.15
CA ARG A 142 4.23 -4.87 18.48
C ARG A 142 5.74 -4.67 18.39
N LYS A 143 6.31 -3.96 19.37
CA LYS A 143 7.75 -3.79 19.51
C LYS A 143 8.28 -4.67 20.63
N LEU A 144 8.61 -5.91 20.27
CA LEU A 144 9.18 -6.89 21.19
C LEU A 144 10.71 -6.90 21.01
N GLY A 145 11.38 -5.97 21.71
CA GLY A 145 12.83 -5.78 21.67
C GLY A 145 13.26 -4.48 20.97
N LYS A 146 14.40 -4.52 20.25
CA LYS A 146 15.03 -3.32 19.66
C LYS A 146 14.22 -2.72 18.50
N SER A 147 13.58 -3.57 17.69
CA SER A 147 12.82 -3.18 16.50
C SER A 147 11.39 -3.70 16.54
N PRO A 148 10.43 -2.97 15.93
CA PRO A 148 9.07 -3.46 15.75
C PRO A 148 9.04 -4.66 14.78
N GLY A 149 7.93 -5.40 14.82
CA GLY A 149 7.64 -6.41 13.82
C GLY A 149 7.46 -5.83 12.42
N SER A 150 7.69 -6.68 11.40
CA SER A 150 7.55 -6.30 9.99
C SER A 150 6.42 -7.13 9.35
N PRO A 151 5.19 -6.59 9.26
CA PRO A 151 4.09 -7.28 8.58
C PRO A 151 4.41 -7.50 7.10
N ASN A 152 5.16 -6.58 6.46
CA ASN A 152 5.60 -6.75 5.09
C ASN A 152 6.48 -7.99 4.92
N ALA A 153 7.53 -8.13 5.73
CA ALA A 153 8.44 -9.28 5.65
C ALA A 153 7.72 -10.60 6.00
N PHE A 154 6.79 -10.54 6.96
CA PHE A 154 5.97 -11.70 7.32
C PHE A 154 5.10 -12.17 6.17
N LEU A 155 4.34 -11.27 5.54
CA LEU A 155 3.41 -11.60 4.46
C LEU A 155 4.13 -11.95 3.16
N GLU A 156 5.24 -11.29 2.82
CA GLU A 156 6.06 -11.65 1.66
C GLU A 156 6.62 -13.08 1.81
N LYS A 157 7.07 -13.45 3.01
CA LYS A 157 7.55 -14.81 3.29
C LYS A 157 6.42 -15.83 3.23
N THR A 158 5.27 -15.52 3.80
CA THR A 158 4.12 -16.44 3.87
C THR A 158 3.50 -16.69 2.48
N LEU A 159 3.42 -15.66 1.65
CA LEU A 159 2.73 -15.72 0.35
C LEU A 159 3.69 -15.93 -0.84
N ALA A 160 5.01 -15.84 -0.61
CA ALA A 160 6.03 -15.86 -1.66
C ALA A 160 5.78 -14.84 -2.79
N LEU A 161 5.15 -13.71 -2.45
CA LEU A 161 4.76 -12.64 -3.36
C LEU A 161 5.08 -11.28 -2.74
N PRO A 162 5.41 -10.26 -3.53
CA PRO A 162 5.67 -8.93 -3.01
C PRO A 162 4.43 -8.34 -2.34
N ALA A 163 4.65 -7.52 -1.32
CA ALA A 163 3.60 -6.77 -0.66
C ALA A 163 4.08 -5.35 -0.33
N THR A 164 3.15 -4.45 0.00
CA THR A 164 3.53 -3.16 0.56
C THR A 164 2.66 -2.79 1.75
N THR A 165 3.30 -2.35 2.83
CA THR A 165 2.62 -2.01 4.09
C THR A 165 2.52 -0.49 4.25
N ARG A 166 1.37 -0.02 4.75
CA ARG A 166 1.19 1.33 5.26
C ARG A 166 0.65 1.29 6.68
N VAL A 167 1.06 2.25 7.51
CA VAL A 167 0.41 2.48 8.81
C VAL A 167 -1.03 2.87 8.55
N TRP A 168 -1.97 2.33 9.32
CA TRP A 168 -3.41 2.50 9.12
C TRP A 168 -3.84 3.97 9.04
N ASN A 169 -3.29 4.82 9.90
CA ASN A 169 -3.56 6.26 9.88
C ASN A 169 -3.19 6.95 8.54
N THR A 170 -2.24 6.39 7.77
CA THR A 170 -1.95 6.88 6.41
C THR A 170 -3.15 6.66 5.49
N VAL A 171 -3.82 5.52 5.61
CA VAL A 171 -4.97 5.16 4.77
C VAL A 171 -6.21 5.94 5.18
N VAL A 172 -6.46 6.11 6.49
CA VAL A 172 -7.54 6.97 6.98
C VAL A 172 -7.40 8.39 6.42
N ARG A 173 -6.23 9.03 6.59
CA ARG A 173 -5.97 10.37 6.04
C ARG A 173 -6.03 10.46 4.52
N LEU A 174 -5.73 9.36 3.83
CA LEU A 174 -5.85 9.28 2.37
C LEU A 174 -7.32 9.30 1.97
N VAL A 175 -8.15 8.49 2.64
CA VAL A 175 -9.61 8.44 2.45
C VAL A 175 -10.25 9.78 2.78
N ASP A 176 -9.97 10.35 3.95
CA ASP A 176 -10.53 11.65 4.39
C ASP A 176 -10.29 12.79 3.39
N LYS A 177 -9.16 12.74 2.66
CA LYS A 177 -8.79 13.76 1.69
C LYS A 177 -9.38 13.51 0.30
N HIS A 178 -9.69 12.25 -0.04
CA HIS A 178 -9.89 11.86 -1.44
C HIS A 178 -11.16 11.05 -1.73
N ALA A 179 -11.88 10.54 -0.72
CA ALA A 179 -13.21 9.95 -0.90
C ALA A 179 -14.26 11.05 -1.11
#